data_AF-A0A139RIF5-F1
#
_entry.id   AF-A0A139RIF5-F1
#
_cell.length_a   1.000
_cell.length_b   1.000
_cell.length_c   1.000
_cell.angle_alpha   90.00
_cell.angle_beta   90.00
_cell.angle_gamma   90.00
#
_symmetry.space_group_name_H-M   'P 1'
#
loop_
_entity.id
_entity.type
_entity.pdbx_description
1 polymer ?
#
loop_
_entity_poly.entity_id
_entity_poly.type
_entity_poly.pdbx_seq_one_letter_code
_entity_poly.pdbx_strand_id
1 'polypeptide(L)' 'MRKFQELSLDQIIEQLRADQLTSDDFCLYGKEDGEIALARSYWVSNYPDVVEDHDIYPADVVEQDLQLVYYGE' A
#
# COMPACT_ATOMS: atom_id res chain seq x y z
N MET A 1 -9.70 6.22 -1.19
CA MET A 1 -8.24 6.41 -1.05
C MET A 1 -7.65 6.65 -2.44
N ARG A 2 -6.65 7.54 -2.59
CA ARG A 2 -5.92 7.70 -3.87
C ARG A 2 -4.82 6.65 -3.99
N LYS A 3 -4.92 5.78 -5.00
CA LYS A 3 -3.95 4.72 -5.31
C LYS A 3 -2.97 5.15 -6.40
N PHE A 4 -1.92 4.37 -6.59
CA PHE A 4 -0.86 4.53 -7.60
C PHE A 4 -0.02 5.80 -7.41
N GLN A 5 0.29 6.11 -6.15
CA GLN A 5 1.14 7.22 -5.77
C GLN A 5 1.92 6.93 -4.48
N GLU A 6 3.10 7.54 -4.36
CA GLU A 6 3.89 7.54 -3.12
C GLU A 6 3.38 8.64 -2.18
N LEU A 7 3.12 8.27 -0.93
CA LEU A 7 2.60 9.15 0.11
C LEU A 7 3.36 8.92 1.42
N SER A 8 3.55 9.96 2.20
CA SER A 8 3.99 9.76 3.59
C SER A 8 2.90 9.07 4.40
N LEU A 9 3.27 8.33 5.44
CA LEU A 9 2.29 7.67 6.30
C LEU A 9 1.29 8.67 6.91
N ASP A 10 1.75 9.86 7.28
CA ASP A 10 0.91 10.94 7.79
C ASP A 10 -0.17 11.36 6.76
N GLN A 11 0.22 11.54 5.50
CA GLN A 11 -0.72 11.87 4.41
C GLN A 11 -1.72 10.75 4.13
N ILE A 12 -1.34 9.49 4.33
CA ILE A 12 -2.23 8.33 4.17
C ILE A 12 -3.28 8.35 5.30
N ILE A 13 -2.85 8.57 6.55
CA ILE A 13 -3.74 8.66 7.72
C ILE A 13 -4.70 9.85 7.59
N GLU A 14 -4.20 11.01 7.15
CA GLU A 14 -5.06 12.17 6.91
C GLU A 14 -6.11 11.89 5.83
N GLN A 15 -5.74 11.19 4.75
CA GLN A 15 -6.69 10.79 3.71
C GLN A 15 -7.70 9.77 4.22
N LEU A 16 -7.29 8.77 5.00
CA LEU A 16 -8.22 7.82 5.63
C LEU A 16 -9.23 8.55 6.51
N ARG A 17 -8.76 9.53 7.29
CA ARG A 17 -9.60 10.34 8.18
C ARG A 17 -10.55 11.27 7.41
N ALA A 18 -10.07 11.90 6.33
CA ALA A 18 -10.83 12.87 5.55
C ALA A 18 -11.85 12.22 4.62
N ASP A 19 -11.48 11.13 3.97
CA ASP A 19 -12.28 10.43 2.96
C ASP A 19 -13.34 9.53 3.64
N GLN A 20 -13.35 9.44 4.99
CA GLN A 20 -14.24 8.60 5.81
C GLN A 20 -14.35 7.17 5.26
N LEU A 21 -13.26 6.69 4.65
CA LEU A 21 -13.26 5.43 3.94
C LEU A 21 -13.40 4.30 4.96
N THR A 22 -14.53 3.62 4.89
CA THR A 22 -14.73 2.26 5.40
C THR A 22 -14.20 1.23 4.42
N SER A 23 -13.34 1.63 3.49
CA SER A 23 -12.89 0.81 2.37
C SER A 23 -11.42 0.56 2.56
N ASP A 24 -11.15 -0.56 3.22
CA ASP A 24 -9.85 -1.21 3.42
C ASP A 24 -9.31 -1.81 2.11
N ASP A 25 -9.74 -1.26 0.97
CA ASP A 25 -9.44 -1.74 -0.37
C ASP A 25 -8.07 -1.21 -0.83
N PHE A 26 -7.02 -1.34 -0.02
CA PHE A 26 -5.67 -0.90 -0.38
C PHE A 26 -4.60 -1.70 0.35
N CYS A 27 -3.40 -1.72 -0.23
CA CYS A 27 -2.17 -2.17 0.41
C CYS A 27 -1.12 -1.06 0.39
N LEU A 28 -0.24 -1.09 1.39
CA LEU A 28 0.94 -0.23 1.45
C LEU A 28 2.17 -1.04 1.06
N TYR A 29 2.93 -0.48 0.14
CA TYR A 29 4.17 -1.05 -0.36
C TYR A 29 5.34 -0.13 -0.06
N GLY A 30 6.50 -0.69 0.29
CA GLY A 30 7.70 0.06 0.68
C GLY A 30 8.96 -0.55 0.06
N LYS A 31 10.02 0.26 0.01
CA LYS A 31 11.35 -0.18 -0.44
C LYS A 31 12.17 -0.88 0.64
N GLU A 32 11.81 -0.63 1.90
CA GLU A 32 12.51 -1.17 3.05
C GLU A 32 11.67 -2.31 3.63
N ASP A 33 12.31 -3.47 3.80
CA ASP A 33 11.74 -4.62 4.48
C ASP A 33 11.47 -4.25 5.96
N GLY A 34 10.30 -4.66 6.48
CA GLY A 34 9.92 -4.47 7.88
C GLY A 34 8.62 -3.70 8.11
N GLU A 35 8.38 -3.36 9.37
CA GLU A 35 7.11 -2.78 9.82
C GLU A 35 6.87 -1.35 9.32
N ILE A 36 5.60 -0.95 9.34
CA ILE A 36 5.16 0.39 9.00
C ILE A 36 5.77 1.44 9.97
N ALA A 37 6.24 2.57 9.44
CA ALA A 37 6.91 3.61 10.20
C ALA A 37 6.50 5.01 9.72
N LEU A 38 6.25 5.91 10.67
CA LEU A 38 5.78 7.29 10.40
C LEU A 38 6.75 8.13 9.57
N ALA A 39 8.05 7.89 9.71
CA ALA A 39 9.08 8.65 8.99
C ALA A 39 9.31 8.17 7.54
N ARG A 40 8.53 7.20 7.07
CA ARG A 40 8.65 6.59 5.75
C ARG A 40 7.49 6.98 4.83
N SER A 41 7.76 6.86 3.54
CA SER A 41 6.76 6.96 2.48
C SER A 41 6.42 5.56 1.97
N TYR A 42 5.16 5.40 1.58
CA TYR A 42 4.62 4.16 1.07
C TYR A 42 3.91 4.40 -0.24
N TRP A 43 4.03 3.43 -1.13
CA TRP A 43 3.23 3.36 -2.34
C TRP A 43 1.90 2.70 -2.03
N VAL A 44 0.80 3.37 -2.37
CA VAL A 44 -0.54 2.82 -2.17
C VAL A 44 -0.98 2.13 -3.46
N SER A 45 -1.24 0.82 -3.41
CA SER A 45 -1.76 0.08 -4.57
C SER A 45 -2.82 -0.95 -4.15
N ASN A 46 -3.28 -1.75 -5.11
CA ASN A 46 -4.24 -2.81 -4.89
C ASN A 46 -3.62 -3.98 -4.11
N TYR A 47 -4.46 -4.90 -3.67
CA TYR A 47 -4.04 -6.21 -3.18
C TYR A 47 -3.30 -7.00 -4.27
N PRO A 48 -2.37 -7.89 -3.88
CA PRO A 48 -1.95 -8.94 -4.78
C PRO A 48 -3.14 -9.85 -5.11
N ASP A 49 -3.24 -10.25 -6.38
CA ASP A 49 -4.16 -11.30 -6.80
C ASP A 49 -3.59 -12.66 -6.41
N VAL A 50 -4.41 -13.61 -5.99
CA VAL A 50 -3.95 -14.97 -5.69
C VAL A 50 -4.28 -15.89 -6.87
N VAL A 51 -3.24 -16.37 -7.55
CA VAL A 51 -3.36 -17.29 -8.69
C VAL A 51 -2.54 -18.54 -8.38
N GLU A 52 -3.19 -19.72 -8.40
CA GLU A 52 -2.52 -21.00 -8.13
C GLU A 52 -1.70 -21.02 -6.81
N ASP A 53 -2.25 -20.46 -5.73
CA ASP A 53 -1.58 -20.35 -4.41
C ASP A 53 -0.36 -19.40 -4.39
N HIS A 54 -0.19 -18.59 -5.43
CA HIS A 54 0.87 -17.58 -5.52
C HIS A 54 0.30 -16.15 -5.57
N ASP A 55 0.91 -15.26 -4.78
CA ASP A 55 0.62 -13.83 -4.82
C ASP A 55 1.18 -13.18 -6.09
N ILE A 56 0.30 -12.58 -6.87
CA ILE A 56 0.59 -11.81 -8.08
C ILE A 56 0.43 -10.33 -7.74
N TYR A 57 1.57 -9.67 -7.53
CA TYR A 57 1.59 -8.26 -7.16
C TYR A 57 1.19 -7.33 -8.31
N PRO A 58 0.64 -6.14 -8.00
CA PRO A 58 0.35 -5.12 -9.00
C PRO A 58 1.60 -4.77 -9.83
N ALA A 59 1.41 -4.50 -11.13
CA ALA A 59 2.52 -4.19 -12.04
C ALA A 59 3.36 -3.00 -11.55
N ASP A 60 2.72 -1.95 -11.04
CA ASP A 60 3.38 -0.76 -10.49
C ASP A 60 4.28 -1.05 -9.27
N VAL A 61 3.94 -2.08 -8.49
CA VAL A 61 4.73 -2.55 -7.34
C VAL A 61 5.96 -3.30 -7.83
N VAL A 62 5.77 -4.22 -8.78
CA VAL A 62 6.84 -5.04 -9.36
C VAL A 62 7.83 -4.18 -10.15
N GLU A 63 7.36 -3.23 -10.95
CA GLU A 63 8.20 -2.33 -11.75
C GLU A 63 9.11 -1.44 -10.90
N GLN A 64 8.68 -1.13 -9.67
CA GLN A 64 9.41 -0.26 -8.73
C GLN A 64 10.21 -1.05 -7.68
N ASP A 65 10.22 -2.38 -7.77
CA ASP A 65 10.87 -3.29 -6.81
C ASP A 65 10.40 -3.02 -5.36
N LEU A 66 9.08 -2.90 -5.19
CA LEU A 66 8.45 -2.62 -3.89
C LEU A 66 7.97 -3.90 -3.22
N GLN A 67 8.05 -3.94 -1.89
CA GLN A 67 7.60 -5.05 -1.07
C GLN A 67 6.32 -4.69 -0.33
N LEU A 68 5.46 -5.68 -0.10
CA LEU A 68 4.23 -5.49 0.67
C LEU A 68 4.55 -5.28 2.16
N VAL A 69 4.01 -4.21 2.73
CA VAL A 69 4.25 -3.80 4.12
C VAL A 69 3.00 -3.94 4.98
N TYR A 70 1.83 -3.57 4.43
CA TYR A 70 0.58 -3.54 5.20
C TYR A 70 -0.63 -3.81 4.31
N TYR A 71 -1.57 -4.59 4.80
CA TYR A 71 -2.91 -4.78 4.25
C TYR A 71 -3.87 -3.82 4.94
N GLY A 72 -4.64 -3.02 4.20
CA GLY A 72 -5.76 -2.29 4.79
C GLY A 72 -6.77 -3.28 5.36
N GLU A 73 -7.13 -3.19 6.65
CA GLU A 73 -8.18 -4.01 7.27
C GLU A 73 -9.13 -3.15 8.10
#